data_AF-A0A397VD10-F1
#
_entry.id   AF-A0A397VD10-F1
#
_cell.length_a   1.000
_cell.length_b   1.000
_cell.length_c   1.000
_cell.angle_alpha   90.00
_cell.angle_beta   90.00
_cell.angle_gamma   90.00
#
_symmetry.space_group_name_H-M   'P 1'
#
loop_
_entity.id
_entity.type
_entity.pdbx_description
1 polymer ?
#
loop_
_entity_poly.entity_id
_entity_poly.type
_entity_poly.pdbx_seq_one_letter_code
_entity_poly.pdbx_strand_id
1 'polypeptide(L)'
;MENNGHQALFHNLSHVFGTIGTVLWTFQLLPQVYKNWRNESTKGLSPLTMLIWATACLFYAIYAVVFEISFVLIIQQMIFGVLCLICVMQYMYYDNSKFIRKKTKTGLLFFVICIMWAGFQSICVFGIRLANKKNIDWPKTVTGIIPTVLVFIGYVPQFYEIYRRKIVCGISLIFLAIDMLGAAFSALCLAFNPPPFDAYAASFYFAIFTLDLIIFILYYLFNWMHKKNCINNNNGIDNNLNNDEIVEIIIDDKV
;
A
#
# COMPACT_ATOMS: atom_id res chain seq x y z
N MET A 1 -18.07 -4.54 -39.21
CA MET A 1 -18.17 -3.20 -38.60
C MET A 1 -18.50 -3.26 -37.10
N GLU A 2 -19.29 -4.24 -36.64
CA GLU A 2 -19.59 -4.47 -35.20
C GLU A 2 -18.37 -4.73 -34.30
N ASN A 3 -17.33 -5.37 -34.83
CA ASN A 3 -16.12 -5.73 -34.08
C ASN A 3 -15.27 -4.49 -33.68
N ASN A 4 -15.34 -3.41 -34.47
CA ASN A 4 -14.57 -2.19 -34.21
C ASN A 4 -15.18 -1.36 -33.07
N GLY A 5 -16.53 -1.37 -32.95
CA GLY A 5 -17.23 -0.66 -31.88
C GLY A 5 -16.99 -1.28 -30.50
N HIS A 6 -17.04 -2.62 -30.43
CA HIS A 6 -16.74 -3.34 -29.19
C HIS A 6 -15.28 -3.13 -28.77
N GLN A 7 -14.31 -3.29 -29.68
CA GLN A 7 -12.89 -3.07 -29.38
C GLN A 7 -12.60 -1.63 -28.93
N ALA A 8 -13.22 -0.63 -29.55
CA ALA A 8 -13.10 0.76 -29.12
C ALA A 8 -13.70 0.98 -27.72
N LEU A 9 -14.83 0.36 -27.42
CA LEU A 9 -15.47 0.43 -26.10
C LEU A 9 -14.61 -0.23 -25.01
N PHE A 10 -14.06 -1.42 -25.25
CA PHE A 10 -13.12 -2.08 -24.33
C PHE A 10 -11.89 -1.23 -24.05
N HIS A 11 -11.29 -0.67 -25.11
CA HIS A 11 -10.15 0.23 -24.98
C HIS A 11 -10.46 1.48 -24.14
N ASN A 12 -11.60 2.14 -24.41
CA ASN A 12 -12.02 3.32 -23.66
C ASN A 12 -12.30 2.99 -22.18
N LEU A 13 -12.96 1.86 -21.90
CA LEU A 13 -13.20 1.40 -20.53
C LEU A 13 -11.89 1.12 -19.79
N SER A 14 -10.92 0.47 -20.44
CA SER A 14 -9.60 0.25 -19.85
C SER A 14 -8.93 1.57 -19.44
N HIS A 15 -8.95 2.59 -20.30
CA HIS A 15 -8.38 3.91 -19.97
C HIS A 15 -9.11 4.59 -18.82
N VAL A 16 -10.44 4.53 -18.78
CA VAL A 16 -11.24 5.10 -17.69
C VAL A 16 -10.91 4.42 -16.37
N PHE A 17 -10.95 3.08 -16.31
CA PHE A 17 -10.63 2.33 -15.11
C PHE A 17 -9.17 2.54 -14.68
N GLY A 18 -8.23 2.53 -15.63
CA GLY A 18 -6.82 2.79 -15.35
C GLY A 18 -6.62 4.17 -14.75
N THR A 19 -7.30 5.19 -15.29
CA THR A 19 -7.18 6.58 -14.81
C THR A 19 -7.75 6.73 -13.41
N ILE A 20 -8.93 6.15 -13.15
CA ILE A 20 -9.54 6.15 -11.81
C ILE A 20 -8.59 5.44 -10.81
N GLY A 21 -8.09 4.25 -11.16
CA GLY A 21 -7.14 3.50 -10.34
C GLY A 21 -5.88 4.32 -10.05
N THR A 22 -5.33 4.98 -11.07
CA THR A 22 -4.13 5.82 -10.95
C THR A 22 -4.34 6.99 -10.01
N VAL A 23 -5.45 7.69 -10.15
CA VAL A 23 -5.79 8.83 -9.28
C VAL A 23 -5.91 8.34 -7.84
N LEU A 24 -6.77 7.35 -7.58
CA LEU A 24 -6.97 6.83 -6.22
C LEU A 24 -5.66 6.39 -5.57
N TRP A 25 -4.88 5.59 -6.30
CA TRP A 25 -3.65 5.01 -5.77
C TRP A 25 -2.51 6.01 -5.63
N THR A 26 -2.48 7.07 -6.44
CA THR A 26 -1.54 8.19 -6.26
C THR A 26 -1.92 9.02 -5.03
N PHE A 27 -3.21 9.33 -4.89
CA PHE A 27 -3.68 10.20 -3.82
C PHE A 27 -3.57 9.56 -2.44
N GLN A 28 -3.59 8.23 -2.32
CA GLN A 28 -3.54 7.59 -1.01
C GLN A 28 -2.29 7.93 -0.19
N LEU A 29 -1.10 8.04 -0.79
CA LEU A 29 0.13 8.26 -0.03
C LEU A 29 0.40 9.74 0.26
N LEU A 30 -0.27 10.66 -0.45
CA LEU A 30 -0.10 12.11 -0.27
C LEU A 30 -0.45 12.59 1.16
N PRO A 31 -1.57 12.17 1.78
CA PRO A 31 -1.86 12.48 3.19
C PRO A 31 -0.73 12.09 4.14
N GLN A 32 -0.07 10.95 3.91
CA GLN A 32 1.04 10.50 4.76
C GLN A 32 2.27 11.39 4.57
N VAL A 33 2.62 11.72 3.32
CA VAL A 33 3.71 12.65 3.01
C VAL A 33 3.46 14.02 3.65
N TYR A 34 2.24 14.52 3.55
CA TYR A 34 1.83 15.79 4.17
C TYR A 34 1.91 15.73 5.70
N LYS A 35 1.39 14.65 6.31
CA LYS A 35 1.44 14.45 7.77
C LYS A 35 2.87 14.41 8.30
N ASN A 36 3.77 13.72 7.61
CA ASN A 36 5.19 13.67 7.97
C ASN A 36 5.84 15.06 7.94
N TRP A 37 5.54 15.85 6.90
CA TRP A 37 6.03 17.23 6.79
C TRP A 37 5.46 18.12 7.90
N ARG A 38 4.15 18.04 8.15
CA ARG A 38 3.45 18.86 9.13
C ARG A 38 3.91 18.59 10.56
N ASN A 39 4.17 17.32 10.88
CA ASN A 39 4.57 16.89 12.23
C ASN A 39 6.09 16.92 12.45
N GLU A 40 6.87 17.16 11.39
CA GLU A 40 8.35 17.06 11.39
C GLU A 40 8.88 15.76 12.01
N SER A 41 8.13 14.66 11.86
CA SER A 41 8.48 13.35 12.39
C SER A 41 7.73 12.27 11.62
N THR A 42 8.36 11.10 11.50
CA THR A 42 7.81 9.93 10.80
C THR A 42 7.46 8.79 11.77
N LYS A 43 7.17 9.12 13.03
CA LYS A 43 6.72 8.12 14.03
C LYS A 43 5.55 7.27 13.51
N GLY A 44 5.71 5.95 13.57
CA GLY A 44 4.72 4.97 13.11
C GLY A 44 4.84 4.58 11.63
N LEU A 45 5.77 5.18 10.89
CA LEU A 45 6.09 4.80 9.51
C LEU A 45 7.27 3.82 9.50
N SER A 46 7.15 2.72 8.76
CA SER A 46 8.27 1.80 8.50
C SER A 46 9.04 2.25 7.24
N PRO A 47 10.25 2.85 7.37
CA PRO A 47 11.03 3.26 6.20
C PRO A 47 11.47 2.08 5.34
N LEU A 48 11.67 0.91 5.95
CA LEU A 48 11.98 -0.33 5.23
C LEU A 48 10.81 -0.77 4.34
N THR A 49 9.58 -0.71 4.85
CA THR A 49 8.38 -1.02 4.06
C THR A 49 8.26 -0.08 2.87
N MET A 50 8.49 1.21 3.08
CA MET A 50 8.47 2.21 1.99
C MET A 50 9.54 1.92 0.92
N LEU A 51 10.74 1.48 1.31
CA LEU A 51 11.78 1.06 0.37
C LEU A 51 11.40 -0.21 -0.41
N ILE A 52 10.80 -1.19 0.26
CA ILE A 52 10.33 -2.42 -0.39
C ILE A 52 9.25 -2.10 -1.42
N TRP A 53 8.29 -1.25 -1.06
CA TRP A 53 7.23 -0.81 -1.98
C TRP A 53 7.77 0.01 -3.16
N ALA A 54 8.70 0.95 -2.92
CA ALA A 54 9.37 1.67 -4.00
C ALA A 54 10.11 0.73 -4.97
N THR A 55 10.69 -0.35 -4.45
CA THR A 55 11.36 -1.38 -5.25
C THR A 55 10.36 -2.26 -6.00
N ALA A 56 9.22 -2.62 -5.39
CA ALA A 56 8.15 -3.34 -6.06
C ALA A 56 7.61 -2.55 -7.26
N CYS A 57 7.38 -1.24 -7.07
CA CYS A 57 6.95 -0.32 -8.14
C CYS A 57 7.98 -0.20 -9.27
N LEU A 58 9.28 -0.22 -8.96
CA LEU A 58 10.35 -0.22 -9.96
C LEU A 58 10.24 -1.44 -10.88
N PHE A 59 10.18 -2.65 -10.30
CA PHE A 59 10.08 -3.87 -11.08
C PHE A 59 8.76 -3.96 -11.85
N TYR A 60 7.65 -3.50 -11.26
CA TYR A 60 6.38 -3.45 -11.94
C TYR A 60 6.44 -2.47 -13.13
N ALA A 61 7.02 -1.29 -12.96
CA ALA A 61 7.18 -0.31 -14.04
C ALA A 61 8.08 -0.85 -15.16
N ILE A 62 9.16 -1.57 -14.84
CA ILE A 62 10.00 -2.27 -15.83
C ILE A 62 9.14 -3.25 -16.63
N TYR A 63 8.39 -4.12 -15.96
CA TYR A 63 7.51 -5.09 -16.60
C TYR A 63 6.48 -4.39 -17.50
N ALA A 64 5.77 -3.40 -16.96
CA ALA A 64 4.72 -2.68 -17.69
C ALA A 64 5.24 -1.91 -18.92
N VAL A 65 6.45 -1.35 -18.87
CA VAL A 65 7.09 -0.67 -20.02
C VAL A 65 7.56 -1.65 -21.10
N VAL A 66 8.06 -2.82 -20.70
CA VAL A 66 8.52 -3.83 -21.65
C VAL A 66 7.35 -4.46 -22.41
N PHE A 67 6.23 -4.70 -21.73
CA PHE A 67 5.07 -5.40 -22.29
C PHE A 67 3.91 -4.47 -22.68
N GLU A 68 4.15 -3.15 -22.66
CA GLU A 68 3.23 -2.13 -23.18
C GLU A 68 1.80 -2.23 -22.62
N ILE A 69 1.69 -2.58 -21.33
CA ILE A 69 0.41 -2.95 -20.70
C ILE A 69 -0.61 -1.81 -20.76
N SER A 70 -0.25 -0.66 -20.20
CA SER A 70 -1.04 0.57 -20.26
C SER A 70 -0.16 1.70 -19.79
N PHE A 71 -0.15 2.79 -20.54
CA PHE A 71 0.59 3.99 -20.17
C PHE A 71 0.18 4.51 -18.78
N VAL A 72 -1.11 4.41 -18.47
CA VAL A 72 -1.69 4.91 -17.23
C VAL A 72 -1.14 4.14 -16.02
N LEU A 73 -1.06 2.81 -16.11
CA LEU A 73 -0.51 1.97 -15.04
C LEU A 73 1.00 2.12 -14.87
N ILE A 74 1.75 2.46 -15.94
CA ILE A 74 3.18 2.78 -15.84
C ILE A 74 3.36 4.05 -15.00
N ILE A 75 2.66 5.12 -15.35
CA ILE A 75 2.75 6.41 -14.65
C ILE A 75 2.33 6.26 -13.19
N GLN A 76 1.25 5.54 -12.93
CA GLN A 76 0.77 5.21 -11.59
C GLN A 76 1.89 4.68 -10.68
N GLN A 77 2.65 3.70 -11.17
CA GLN A 77 3.69 3.00 -10.40
C GLN A 77 4.93 3.86 -10.20
N MET A 78 5.30 4.65 -11.21
CA MET A 78 6.40 5.60 -11.09
C MET A 78 6.09 6.69 -10.06
N ILE A 79 4.89 7.27 -10.08
CA ILE A 79 4.49 8.30 -9.12
C ILE A 79 4.46 7.70 -7.71
N PHE A 80 3.80 6.56 -7.52
CA PHE A 80 3.73 5.92 -6.20
C PHE A 80 5.12 5.55 -5.65
N GLY A 81 6.00 5.01 -6.50
CA GLY A 81 7.38 4.71 -6.13
C GLY A 81 8.17 5.95 -5.69
N VAL A 82 8.01 7.08 -6.38
CA VAL A 82 8.62 8.36 -5.99
C VAL A 82 8.05 8.88 -4.66
N LEU A 83 6.74 8.78 -4.44
CA LEU A 83 6.12 9.16 -3.16
C LEU A 83 6.67 8.30 -2.01
N CYS A 84 6.89 7.00 -2.23
CA CYS A 84 7.54 6.13 -1.26
C CYS A 84 8.97 6.59 -0.96
N LEU A 85 9.76 6.94 -1.98
CA LEU A 85 11.12 7.47 -1.79
C LEU A 85 11.10 8.80 -1.03
N ILE A 86 10.12 9.68 -1.27
CA ILE A 86 9.93 10.92 -0.50
C ILE A 86 9.69 10.59 0.98
N CYS A 87 8.82 9.63 1.29
CA CYS A 87 8.59 9.16 2.66
C CYS A 87 9.90 8.67 3.32
N VAL A 88 10.73 7.92 2.60
CA VAL A 88 12.06 7.48 3.10
C VAL A 88 12.98 8.66 3.35
N MET A 89 12.98 9.67 2.47
CA MET A 89 13.76 10.89 2.67
C MET A 89 13.27 11.72 3.86
N GLN A 90 11.96 11.78 4.09
CA GLN A 90 11.39 12.41 5.28
C GLN A 90 11.90 11.69 6.55
N TYR A 91 11.94 10.36 6.56
CA TYR A 91 12.54 9.60 7.68
C TYR A 91 14.04 9.93 7.86
N MET A 92 14.82 9.96 6.76
CA MET A 92 16.24 10.35 6.81
C MET A 92 16.43 11.77 7.37
N TYR A 93 15.57 12.71 7.00
CA TYR A 93 15.67 14.11 7.39
C TYR A 93 15.22 14.38 8.84
N TYR A 94 14.16 13.73 9.30
CA TYR A 94 13.56 14.02 10.61
C TYR A 94 14.09 13.12 11.73
N ASP A 95 14.28 11.81 11.48
CA ASP A 95 14.48 10.83 12.55
C ASP A 95 15.83 10.08 12.48
N ASN A 96 16.59 10.17 11.37
CA ASN A 96 17.89 9.50 11.25
C ASN A 96 19.05 10.34 11.82
N SER A 97 19.76 9.82 12.82
CA SER A 97 20.86 10.53 13.51
C SER A 97 21.98 11.04 12.59
N LYS A 98 22.26 10.38 11.46
CA LYS A 98 23.33 10.78 10.53
C LYS A 98 22.90 11.98 9.65
N PHE A 99 21.62 12.04 9.28
CA PHE A 99 21.06 12.96 8.30
C PHE A 99 20.11 14.02 8.88
N ILE A 100 19.85 13.97 10.19
CA ILE A 100 18.88 14.84 10.87
C ILE A 100 19.10 16.32 10.53
N ARG A 101 18.05 16.96 10.01
CA ARG A 101 17.99 18.38 9.60
C ARG A 101 19.04 18.82 8.56
N LYS A 102 19.77 17.90 7.92
CA LYS A 102 20.77 18.21 6.88
C LYS A 102 20.13 18.17 5.49
N LYS A 103 19.52 19.30 5.09
CA LYS A 103 18.80 19.45 3.82
C LYS A 103 19.63 19.08 2.60
N THR A 104 20.87 19.57 2.52
CA THR A 104 21.76 19.32 1.37
C THR A 104 22.13 17.85 1.22
N LYS A 105 22.49 17.17 2.31
CA LYS A 105 22.84 15.74 2.28
C LYS A 105 21.64 14.86 1.93
N THR A 106 20.46 15.17 2.47
CA THR A 106 19.25 14.40 2.19
C THR A 106 18.76 14.63 0.75
N GLY A 107 18.78 15.88 0.28
CA GLY A 107 18.43 16.19 -1.11
C GLY A 107 19.38 15.57 -2.13
N LEU A 108 20.69 15.59 -1.85
CA LEU A 108 21.69 14.91 -2.70
C LEU A 108 21.45 13.39 -2.74
N LEU A 109 21.20 12.77 -1.58
CA LEU A 109 20.90 11.34 -1.49
C LEU A 109 19.65 10.99 -2.32
N PHE A 110 18.58 11.78 -2.20
CA PHE A 110 17.36 11.59 -2.98
C PHE A 110 17.64 11.65 -4.49
N PHE A 111 18.37 12.68 -4.93
CA PHE A 111 18.71 12.86 -6.33
C PHE A 111 19.55 11.70 -6.89
N VAL A 112 20.56 11.25 -6.13
CA VAL A 112 21.38 10.09 -6.50
C VAL A 112 20.53 8.83 -6.60
N ILE A 113 19.63 8.58 -5.63
CA ILE A 113 18.72 7.43 -5.67
C ILE A 113 17.82 7.49 -6.90
N CYS A 114 17.23 8.65 -7.23
CA CYS A 114 16.39 8.81 -8.41
C CYS A 114 17.14 8.54 -9.72
N ILE A 115 18.40 9.00 -9.84
CA ILE A 115 19.25 8.69 -11.01
C ILE A 115 19.54 7.19 -11.09
N MET A 116 19.93 6.57 -9.97
CA MET A 116 20.20 5.13 -9.93
C MET A 116 18.94 4.33 -10.29
N TRP A 117 17.79 4.74 -9.79
CA TRP A 117 16.49 4.12 -10.04
C TRP A 117 16.11 4.20 -11.53
N ALA A 118 16.20 5.38 -12.15
CA ALA A 118 15.93 5.58 -13.57
C ALA A 118 16.95 4.85 -14.48
N GLY A 119 18.23 4.87 -14.10
CA GLY A 119 19.30 4.16 -14.80
C GLY A 119 19.10 2.64 -14.77
N PHE A 120 18.82 2.09 -13.58
CA PHE A 120 18.54 0.67 -13.41
C PHE A 120 17.30 0.25 -14.21
N GLN A 121 16.20 1.01 -14.12
CA GLN A 121 15.00 0.78 -14.91
C GLN A 121 15.32 0.71 -16.41
N SER A 122 16.05 1.71 -16.93
CA SER A 122 16.40 1.78 -18.34
C SER A 122 17.24 0.58 -18.78
N ILE A 123 18.29 0.23 -18.02
CA ILE A 123 19.16 -0.92 -18.32
C ILE A 123 18.34 -2.21 -18.37
N CYS A 124 17.46 -2.45 -17.38
CA CYS A 124 16.60 -3.62 -17.35
C CYS A 124 15.63 -3.65 -18.54
N VAL A 125 14.98 -2.53 -18.86
CA VAL A 125 14.06 -2.44 -20.00
C VAL A 125 14.78 -2.79 -21.31
N PHE A 126 15.95 -2.20 -21.57
CA PHE A 126 16.73 -2.52 -22.77
C PHE A 126 17.20 -3.98 -22.79
N GLY A 127 17.68 -4.49 -21.64
CA GLY A 127 18.15 -5.87 -21.50
C GLY A 127 17.05 -6.89 -21.75
N ILE A 128 15.86 -6.69 -21.20
CA ILE A 128 14.72 -7.59 -21.38
C ILE A 128 14.18 -7.49 -22.81
N ARG A 129 14.10 -6.29 -23.39
CA ARG A 129 13.71 -6.14 -24.81
C ARG A 129 14.68 -6.87 -25.74
N LEU A 130 15.99 -6.85 -25.45
CA LEU A 130 16.99 -7.62 -26.19
C LEU A 130 16.84 -9.13 -26.00
N ALA A 131 16.54 -9.59 -24.78
CA ALA A 131 16.29 -11.00 -24.48
C ALA A 131 15.04 -11.51 -25.20
N ASN A 132 13.94 -10.74 -25.21
CA ASN A 132 12.72 -11.06 -25.93
C ASN A 132 12.96 -11.19 -27.44
N LYS A 133 13.78 -10.32 -28.04
CA LYS A 133 14.19 -10.45 -29.46
C LYS A 133 14.95 -11.75 -29.76
N LYS A 134 15.60 -12.34 -28.75
CA LYS A 134 16.29 -13.63 -28.83
C LYS A 134 15.41 -14.82 -28.42
N ASN A 135 14.11 -14.61 -28.22
CA ASN A 135 13.14 -15.61 -27.74
C ASN A 135 13.55 -16.22 -26.37
N ILE A 136 14.09 -15.40 -25.48
CA ILE A 136 14.42 -15.79 -24.10
C ILE A 136 13.33 -15.26 -23.17
N ASP A 137 12.45 -16.15 -22.69
CA ASP A 137 11.24 -15.76 -21.96
C ASP A 137 11.42 -15.63 -20.43
N TRP A 138 12.45 -16.22 -19.83
CA TRP A 138 12.59 -16.20 -18.36
C TRP A 138 12.65 -14.78 -17.73
N PRO A 139 13.28 -13.75 -18.34
CA PRO A 139 13.33 -12.42 -17.73
C PRO A 139 11.95 -11.78 -17.60
N LYS A 140 11.05 -12.06 -18.57
CA LYS A 140 9.64 -11.65 -18.53
C LYS A 140 8.96 -12.17 -17.28
N THR A 141 9.01 -13.48 -17.07
CA THR A 141 8.35 -14.14 -15.93
C THR A 141 8.90 -13.63 -14.60
N VAL A 142 10.22 -13.48 -14.48
CA VAL A 142 10.86 -12.99 -13.26
C VAL A 142 10.41 -11.57 -12.93
N THR A 143 10.43 -10.66 -13.92
CA THR A 143 10.04 -9.25 -13.69
C THR A 143 8.56 -9.07 -13.40
N GLY A 144 7.69 -9.97 -13.84
CA GLY A 144 6.27 -9.97 -13.48
C GLY A 144 5.98 -10.51 -12.07
N ILE A 145 6.76 -11.50 -11.60
CA ILE A 145 6.55 -12.14 -10.29
C ILE A 145 7.15 -11.31 -9.14
N ILE A 146 8.35 -10.74 -9.34
CA ILE A 146 9.08 -9.99 -8.30
C ILE A 146 8.21 -8.93 -7.59
N PRO A 147 7.46 -8.05 -8.30
CA PRO A 147 6.63 -7.03 -7.65
C PRO A 147 5.62 -7.64 -6.68
N THR A 148 4.95 -8.72 -7.09
CA THR A 148 3.95 -9.41 -6.28
C THR A 148 4.59 -9.97 -5.00
N VAL A 149 5.75 -10.62 -5.12
CA VAL A 149 6.49 -11.15 -3.96
C VAL A 149 6.93 -10.03 -3.01
N LEU A 150 7.47 -8.92 -3.56
CA LEU A 150 7.92 -7.78 -2.76
C LEU A 150 6.75 -7.12 -2.01
N VAL A 151 5.56 -7.05 -2.61
CA VAL A 151 4.36 -6.57 -1.90
C VAL A 151 4.06 -7.44 -0.69
N PHE A 152 4.02 -8.77 -0.83
CA PHE A 152 3.82 -9.66 0.32
C PHE A 152 4.85 -9.41 1.43
N ILE A 153 6.13 -9.32 1.06
CA ILE A 153 7.22 -9.03 2.01
C ILE A 153 7.02 -7.66 2.68
N GLY A 154 6.61 -6.64 1.92
CA GLY A 154 6.39 -5.29 2.43
C GLY A 154 5.28 -5.20 3.48
N TYR A 155 4.27 -6.08 3.39
CA TYR A 155 3.18 -6.15 4.36
C TYR A 155 3.51 -6.98 5.62
N VAL A 156 4.57 -7.80 5.60
CA VAL A 156 4.95 -8.65 6.76
C VAL A 156 5.07 -7.87 8.07
N PRO A 157 5.78 -6.71 8.14
CA PRO A 157 5.88 -5.94 9.38
C PRO A 157 4.52 -5.49 9.92
N GLN A 158 3.60 -5.14 9.01
CA GLN A 158 2.25 -4.69 9.35
C GLN A 158 1.42 -5.81 9.96
N PHE A 159 1.43 -6.99 9.33
CA PHE A 159 0.74 -8.17 9.87
C PHE A 159 1.34 -8.62 11.20
N TYR A 160 2.67 -8.55 11.33
CA TYR A 160 3.34 -8.89 12.58
C TYR A 160 2.92 -7.96 13.73
N GLU A 161 2.83 -6.64 13.47
CA GLU A 161 2.38 -5.69 14.49
C GLU A 161 0.92 -5.91 14.90
N ILE A 162 0.04 -6.14 13.94
CA ILE A 162 -1.38 -6.47 14.20
C ILE A 162 -1.48 -7.77 15.01
N TYR A 163 -0.71 -8.80 14.65
CA TYR A 163 -0.70 -10.08 15.35
C TYR A 163 -0.24 -9.95 16.81
N ARG A 164 0.83 -9.19 17.05
CA ARG A 164 1.40 -8.96 18.40
C ARG A 164 0.48 -8.10 19.25
N ARG A 165 -0.03 -6.99 18.72
CA ARG A 165 -0.79 -5.99 19.50
C ARG A 165 -2.28 -6.31 19.64
N LYS A 166 -2.81 -7.21 18.78
CA LYS A 166 -4.25 -7.53 18.69
C LYS A 166 -5.14 -6.30 18.43
N ILE A 167 -4.55 -5.22 17.91
CA ILE A 167 -5.21 -3.97 17.53
C ILE A 167 -4.52 -3.51 16.24
N VAL A 168 -5.31 -2.97 15.31
CA VAL A 168 -4.78 -2.33 14.10
C VAL A 168 -4.43 -0.89 14.44
N CYS A 169 -3.16 -0.65 14.80
CA CYS A 169 -2.64 0.68 15.09
C CYS A 169 -1.94 1.28 13.85
N GLY A 170 -2.02 2.60 13.69
CA GLY A 170 -1.17 3.34 12.75
C GLY A 170 -1.65 3.42 11.31
N ILE A 171 -2.61 2.60 10.87
CA ILE A 171 -3.18 2.64 9.51
C ILE A 171 -4.49 3.43 9.51
N SER A 172 -4.64 4.36 8.57
CA SER A 172 -5.93 5.02 8.29
C SER A 172 -6.84 4.09 7.49
N LEU A 173 -8.06 3.84 7.96
CA LEU A 173 -9.04 3.05 7.19
C LEU A 173 -9.39 3.68 5.85
N ILE A 174 -9.38 5.01 5.77
CA ILE A 174 -9.63 5.74 4.53
C ILE A 174 -8.49 5.49 3.55
N PHE A 175 -7.24 5.49 4.04
CA PHE A 175 -6.09 5.12 3.23
C PHE A 175 -6.27 3.71 2.66
N LEU A 176 -6.55 2.74 3.52
CA LEU A 176 -6.72 1.33 3.13
C LEU A 176 -7.86 1.13 2.13
N ALA A 177 -8.98 1.83 2.31
CA ALA A 177 -10.12 1.75 1.40
C ALA A 177 -9.80 2.34 0.02
N ILE A 178 -9.07 3.46 -0.04
CA ILE A 178 -8.63 4.06 -1.30
C ILE A 178 -7.60 3.14 -2.00
N ASP A 179 -6.72 2.48 -1.24
CA ASP A 179 -5.76 1.50 -1.76
C ASP A 179 -6.48 0.34 -2.47
N MET A 180 -7.44 -0.27 -1.76
CA MET A 180 -8.27 -1.36 -2.29
C MET A 180 -9.04 -0.94 -3.54
N LEU A 181 -9.67 0.24 -3.54
CA LEU A 181 -10.38 0.74 -4.71
C LEU A 181 -9.42 0.99 -5.89
N GLY A 182 -8.26 1.59 -5.63
CA GLY A 182 -7.21 1.79 -6.63
C GLY A 182 -6.79 0.48 -7.27
N ALA A 183 -6.46 -0.53 -6.44
CA ALA A 183 -6.08 -1.86 -6.90
C ALA A 183 -7.20 -2.55 -7.69
N ALA A 184 -8.46 -2.45 -7.26
CA ALA A 184 -9.60 -3.01 -7.97
C ALA A 184 -9.78 -2.37 -9.37
N PHE A 185 -9.73 -1.05 -9.47
CA PHE A 185 -9.84 -0.34 -10.75
C PHE A 185 -8.64 -0.60 -11.67
N SER A 186 -7.43 -0.72 -11.13
CA SER A 186 -6.25 -1.11 -11.91
C SER A 186 -6.35 -2.56 -12.42
N ALA A 187 -6.90 -3.49 -11.64
CA ALA A 187 -7.16 -4.86 -12.10
C ALA A 187 -8.26 -4.89 -13.19
N LEU A 188 -9.30 -4.06 -13.06
CA LEU A 188 -10.31 -3.89 -14.12
C LEU A 188 -9.70 -3.32 -15.40
N CYS A 189 -8.80 -2.34 -15.32
CA CYS A 189 -8.06 -1.85 -16.49
C CYS A 189 -7.39 -3.00 -17.26
N LEU A 190 -6.74 -3.93 -16.56
CA LEU A 190 -6.12 -5.12 -17.17
C LEU A 190 -7.14 -6.10 -17.75
N ALA A 191 -8.29 -6.28 -17.11
CA ALA A 191 -9.35 -7.17 -17.60
C ALA A 191 -10.00 -6.67 -18.91
N PHE A 192 -10.07 -5.34 -19.08
CA PHE A 192 -10.63 -4.70 -20.28
C PHE A 192 -9.58 -4.34 -21.33
N ASN A 193 -8.29 -4.58 -21.05
CA ASN A 193 -7.23 -4.41 -22.03
C ASN A 193 -7.36 -5.43 -23.18
N PRO A 194 -6.88 -5.10 -24.39
CA PRO A 194 -6.89 -6.03 -25.51
C PRO A 194 -6.19 -7.35 -25.14
N PRO A 195 -6.71 -8.51 -25.58
CA PRO A 195 -6.10 -9.80 -25.27
C PRO A 195 -4.65 -9.89 -25.81
N PRO A 196 -3.77 -10.66 -25.13
CA PRO A 196 -4.04 -11.56 -24.02
C PRO A 196 -4.08 -10.87 -22.64
N PHE A 197 -4.86 -11.43 -21.71
CA PHE A 197 -4.90 -10.98 -20.32
C PHE A 197 -3.55 -11.22 -19.62
N ASP A 198 -2.97 -10.17 -19.05
CA ASP A 198 -1.69 -10.25 -18.35
C ASP A 198 -1.88 -10.64 -16.87
N ALA A 199 -1.77 -11.94 -16.62
CA ALA A 199 -1.93 -12.51 -15.28
C ALA A 199 -0.84 -12.06 -14.29
N TYR A 200 0.38 -11.76 -14.76
CA TYR A 200 1.48 -11.34 -13.88
C TYR A 200 1.27 -9.92 -13.37
N ALA A 201 0.82 -9.01 -14.25
CA ALA A 201 0.44 -7.66 -13.83
C ALA A 201 -0.80 -7.67 -12.93
N ALA A 202 -1.79 -8.52 -13.25
CA ALA A 202 -3.00 -8.62 -12.46
C ALA A 202 -2.73 -9.20 -11.05
N SER A 203 -1.82 -10.17 -10.92
CA SER A 203 -1.50 -10.78 -9.62
C SER A 203 -0.98 -9.77 -8.61
N PHE A 204 -0.26 -8.74 -9.07
CA PHE A 204 0.22 -7.65 -8.23
C PHE A 204 -0.95 -6.89 -7.58
N TYR A 205 -1.93 -6.46 -8.39
CA TYR A 205 -3.10 -5.73 -7.87
C TYR A 205 -4.02 -6.62 -7.03
N PHE A 206 -4.20 -7.89 -7.42
CA PHE A 206 -4.96 -8.84 -6.61
C PHE A 206 -4.30 -9.10 -5.25
N ALA A 207 -2.96 -9.18 -5.20
CA ALA A 207 -2.24 -9.34 -3.94
C ALA A 207 -2.46 -8.14 -3.01
N ILE A 208 -2.33 -6.91 -3.51
CA ILE A 208 -2.60 -5.68 -2.73
C ILE A 208 -4.03 -5.71 -2.20
N PHE A 209 -5.02 -5.87 -3.09
CA PHE A 209 -6.43 -5.90 -2.71
C PHE A 209 -6.72 -6.95 -1.63
N THR A 210 -6.14 -8.15 -1.77
CA THR A 210 -6.35 -9.25 -0.82
C THR A 210 -5.72 -8.94 0.54
N LEU A 211 -4.47 -8.47 0.56
CA LEU A 211 -3.77 -8.13 1.79
C LEU A 211 -4.48 -7.00 2.55
N ASP A 212 -4.93 -5.98 1.83
CA ASP A 212 -5.68 -4.88 2.41
C ASP A 212 -7.04 -5.31 2.93
N LEU A 213 -7.75 -6.17 2.18
CA LEU A 213 -9.03 -6.75 2.63
C LEU A 213 -8.84 -7.53 3.93
N ILE A 214 -7.76 -8.31 4.06
CA ILE A 214 -7.48 -9.04 5.31
C ILE A 214 -7.26 -8.05 6.46
N ILE A 215 -6.46 -6.99 6.26
CA ILE A 215 -6.24 -5.96 7.29
C ILE A 215 -7.57 -5.27 7.67
N PHE A 216 -8.40 -4.96 6.68
CA PHE A 216 -9.70 -4.33 6.87
C PHE A 216 -10.61 -5.22 7.72
N ILE A 217 -10.68 -6.52 7.42
CA ILE A 217 -11.44 -7.50 8.22
C ILE A 217 -10.89 -7.61 9.64
N LEU A 218 -9.56 -7.69 9.80
CA LEU A 218 -8.91 -7.76 11.12
C LEU A 218 -9.22 -6.53 11.98
N TYR A 219 -9.29 -5.34 11.38
CA TYR A 219 -9.67 -4.12 12.08
C TYR A 219 -11.05 -4.26 12.74
N TYR A 220 -12.06 -4.65 11.96
CA TYR A 220 -13.43 -4.78 12.48
C TYR A 220 -13.54 -5.92 13.50
N LEU A 221 -12.86 -7.03 13.25
CA LEU A 221 -12.85 -8.17 14.17
C LEU A 221 -12.30 -7.79 15.54
N PHE A 222 -11.12 -7.15 15.59
CA PHE A 222 -10.52 -6.75 16.87
C PHE A 222 -11.31 -5.64 17.57
N ASN A 223 -11.86 -4.67 16.84
CA ASN A 223 -12.69 -3.63 17.44
C ASN A 223 -13.97 -4.21 18.06
N TRP A 224 -14.60 -5.17 17.38
CA TRP A 224 -15.75 -5.89 17.91
C TRP A 224 -15.40 -6.69 19.18
N MET A 225 -14.26 -7.40 19.19
CA MET A 225 -13.79 -8.14 20.37
C MET A 225 -13.52 -7.22 21.57
N HIS A 226 -12.87 -6.07 21.35
CA HIS A 226 -12.63 -5.09 22.40
C HIS A 226 -13.93 -4.54 22.98
N LYS A 227 -14.89 -4.17 22.13
CA LYS A 227 -16.21 -3.70 22.58
C LYS A 227 -16.93 -4.76 23.42
N LYS A 228 -16.88 -6.02 23.02
CA LYS A 228 -17.48 -7.14 23.77
C LYS A 228 -16.83 -7.33 25.15
N ASN A 229 -15.50 -7.26 25.23
CA ASN A 229 -14.79 -7.39 26.51
C ASN A 229 -15.08 -6.23 27.46
N CYS A 230 -15.23 -4.99 26.97
CA CYS A 230 -15.62 -3.86 27.79
C CYS A 230 -17.05 -4.00 28.35
N ILE A 231 -18.01 -4.47 27.53
CA ILE A 231 -19.39 -4.71 27.99
C ILE A 231 -19.42 -5.81 29.06
N ASN A 232 -18.69 -6.92 28.86
CA ASN A 232 -18.63 -8.00 29.84
C ASN A 232 -17.99 -7.55 31.17
N ASN A 233 -16.94 -6.72 31.13
CA ASN A 233 -16.34 -6.18 32.35
C ASN A 233 -17.27 -5.21 33.08
N ASN A 234 -17.97 -4.31 32.39
CA ASN A 234 -18.94 -3.42 33.03
C ASN A 234 -20.09 -4.20 33.65
N ASN A 235 -20.65 -5.19 32.96
CA ASN A 235 -21.67 -6.06 33.52
C ASN A 235 -21.16 -6.90 34.71
N GLY A 236 -19.86 -7.24 34.73
CA GLY A 236 -19.22 -7.92 35.87
C GLY A 236 -19.01 -7.01 37.09
N ILE A 237 -18.73 -5.71 36.87
CA ILE A 237 -18.61 -4.71 37.94
C ILE A 237 -20.00 -4.38 38.51
N ASP A 238 -21.01 -4.17 37.65
CA ASP A 238 -22.38 -3.90 38.09
C ASP A 238 -23.00 -5.09 38.85
N ASN A 239 -22.61 -6.33 38.51
CA ASN A 239 -23.04 -7.53 39.24
C ASN A 239 -22.26 -7.77 40.55
N ASN A 240 -21.06 -7.20 40.71
CA ASN A 240 -20.29 -7.28 41.96
C ASN A 240 -20.62 -6.15 42.96
N LEU A 241 -21.34 -5.10 42.52
CA LEU A 241 -21.80 -3.99 43.36
C LEU A 241 -23.17 -4.22 44.01
N ASN A 242 -23.72 -5.44 43.95
CA ASN A 242 -24.95 -5.81 44.67
C ASN A 242 -24.76 -7.09 45.49
N ASN A 243 -24.43 -6.92 46.78
CA ASN A 243 -25.38 -7.23 47.87
C ASN A 243 -24.83 -6.91 49.29
N ASP A 244 -23.53 -6.60 49.44
CA ASP A 244 -22.95 -6.42 50.79
C ASP A 244 -22.55 -4.98 51.17
N GLU A 245 -22.38 -4.04 50.24
CA GLU A 245 -21.96 -2.64 50.57
C GLU A 245 -23.11 -1.61 50.59
N ILE A 246 -24.30 -1.90 50.06
CA ILE A 246 -25.43 -0.95 50.07
C ILE A 246 -26.10 -0.87 51.46
N VAL A 247 -25.91 -1.87 52.33
CA VAL A 247 -26.52 -1.88 53.67
C VAL A 247 -25.73 -1.04 54.68
N GLU A 248 -24.40 -0.92 54.55
CA GLU A 248 -23.60 -0.12 55.49
C GLU A 248 -23.72 1.39 55.26
N ILE A 249 -23.88 1.85 54.01
CA ILE A 249 -23.98 3.29 53.71
C ILE A 249 -25.35 3.88 54.12
N ILE A 250 -26.41 3.07 54.18
CA ILE A 250 -27.76 3.56 54.50
C ILE A 250 -28.04 3.61 56.02
N ILE A 251 -27.28 2.90 56.84
CA ILE A 251 -27.51 2.86 58.30
C ILE A 251 -26.80 4.00 59.04
N ASP A 252 -25.68 4.52 58.53
CA ASP A 252 -24.91 5.58 59.23
C ASP A 252 -25.49 7.00 59.03
N ASP A 253 -26.43 7.19 58.10
CA ASP A 253 -27.11 8.48 57.86
C ASP A 253 -28.42 8.64 58.66
N LYS A 254 -28.72 7.72 59.60
CA LYS A 254 -29.97 7.74 60.40
C LYS A 254 -29.85 7.46 61.89
N VAL A 255 -28.67 7.66 62.50
CA VAL A 255 -28.55 7.73 63.97
C VAL A 255 -27.88 9.03 64.41
#